data_AF-A0A966SPI1-F1
#
_entry.id   AF-A0A966SPI1-F1
#
_cell.length_a   1.000
_cell.length_b   1.000
_cell.length_c   1.000
_cell.angle_alpha   90.00
_cell.angle_beta   90.00
_cell.angle_gamma   90.00
#
_symmetry.space_group_name_H-M   'P 1'
#
loop_
_entity.id
_entity.type
_entity.pdbx_description
1 polymer ?
#
loop_
_entity_poly.entity_id
_entity_poly.type
_entity_poly.pdbx_seq_one_letter_code
_entity_poly.pdbx_strand_id
1 'polypeptide(L)'
;MTPRAGRHSRTLAFVLSLGLVGLLGAAASKQPQPNWAFKPVTRPAVPTPKNTAWSTNAIDRFLIAKLEERGLSPAPSAEPRALARRLHFILTGLPPSPEETDAFVRELSIDNRQSAIGNRVDSLLASPHFGERFARHWQDVVRYADTHGTEHDAFLPHAWRYRDWLIRAYNADLPYDQFVREHIAGDLLEKPRWADGLNQSLLASAWWRLVEFNQTPVDVKGEEVIVVDSQIDAMSKAFLGLTVSCARCHDHKFDPISQRDFHGLYSILASTRTSMRVLDAPEKLHAHDAALAKLKAEIRAELAARWKQQIERWPAALSFLSPTGGEG
;
A
#
# COMPACT_ATOMS: atom_id res chain seq x y z
N MET A 1 21.94 -77.98 7.69
CA MET A 1 22.06 -78.51 9.06
C MET A 1 21.00 -77.87 9.95
N THR A 2 19.88 -78.56 10.13
CA THR A 2 18.96 -78.40 11.27
C THR A 2 19.55 -79.14 12.49
N PRO A 3 19.18 -78.80 13.75
CA PRO A 3 17.94 -79.31 14.37
C PRO A 3 17.20 -78.19 15.16
N ARG A 4 15.87 -78.05 15.23
CA ARG A 4 14.72 -78.93 15.50
C ARG A 4 14.73 -79.61 16.88
N ALA A 5 13.91 -79.08 17.79
CA ALA A 5 13.18 -79.81 18.85
C ALA A 5 12.00 -78.91 19.25
N GLY A 6 10.73 -79.27 19.02
CA GLY A 6 9.92 -80.23 19.78
C GLY A 6 9.00 -79.42 20.72
N ARG A 7 7.71 -79.68 20.95
CA ARG A 7 6.87 -80.87 20.81
C ARG A 7 5.40 -80.45 20.97
N HIS A 8 4.52 -81.38 20.61
CA HIS A 8 3.07 -81.32 20.43
C HIS A 8 2.17 -80.95 21.63
N SER A 9 0.96 -80.48 21.25
CA SER A 9 -0.37 -80.83 21.76
C SER A 9 -0.86 -80.16 23.05
N ARG A 10 -1.96 -79.40 22.97
CA ARG A 10 -3.30 -79.91 23.33
C ARG A 10 -4.38 -78.84 23.13
N THR A 11 -5.47 -79.28 22.52
CA THR A 11 -6.80 -78.68 22.47
C THR A 11 -7.33 -78.40 23.87
N LEU A 12 -7.89 -77.20 24.12
CA LEU A 12 -9.13 -77.06 24.89
C LEU A 12 -9.76 -75.69 24.63
N ALA A 13 -11.00 -75.73 24.17
CA ALA A 13 -11.90 -74.60 24.15
C ALA A 13 -12.32 -74.24 25.58
N PHE A 14 -12.38 -72.96 25.93
CA PHE A 14 -13.62 -72.36 26.43
C PHE A 14 -13.52 -70.83 26.51
N VAL A 15 -14.61 -70.24 26.04
CA VAL A 15 -15.09 -68.86 26.10
C VAL A 15 -14.79 -68.14 27.42
N LEU A 16 -14.24 -66.92 27.34
CA LEU A 16 -14.76 -65.80 28.14
C LEU A 16 -14.44 -64.45 27.47
N SER A 17 -15.51 -63.87 26.94
CA SER A 17 -15.69 -62.48 26.56
C SER A 17 -15.34 -61.51 27.68
N LEU A 18 -14.45 -60.57 27.40
CA LEU A 18 -14.40 -59.20 27.95
C LEU A 18 -13.54 -58.43 26.93
N GLY A 19 -14.08 -57.59 26.06
CA GLY A 19 -14.63 -56.31 26.46
C GLY A 19 -13.55 -55.23 26.41
N LEU A 20 -13.06 -54.92 25.20
CA LEU A 20 -12.43 -53.61 24.95
C LEU A 20 -12.76 -53.19 23.52
N VAL A 21 -13.87 -52.47 23.39
CA VAL A 21 -14.17 -51.66 22.21
C VAL A 21 -13.08 -50.59 22.14
N GLY A 22 -12.06 -50.85 21.34
CA GLY A 22 -11.11 -49.83 20.91
C GLY A 22 -11.84 -48.86 19.99
N LEU A 23 -12.50 -47.88 20.59
CA LEU A 23 -12.93 -46.64 19.92
C LEU A 23 -11.67 -45.81 19.59
N LEU A 24 -10.86 -46.32 18.68
CA LEU A 24 -9.97 -45.50 17.86
C LEU A 24 -10.86 -44.85 16.80
N GLY A 25 -11.66 -43.89 17.23
CA GLY A 25 -12.15 -42.84 16.36
C GLY A 25 -10.94 -42.08 15.88
N ALA A 26 -10.35 -42.54 14.78
CA ALA A 26 -9.50 -41.71 13.95
C ALA A 26 -10.39 -40.52 13.54
N ALA A 27 -10.29 -39.44 14.29
CA ALA A 27 -10.72 -38.14 13.83
C ALA A 27 -9.85 -37.88 12.59
N ALA A 28 -10.36 -38.27 11.43
CA ALA A 28 -9.88 -37.77 10.16
C ALA A 28 -9.86 -36.25 10.34
N SER A 29 -8.67 -35.68 10.46
CA SER A 29 -8.51 -34.23 10.46
C SER A 29 -9.19 -33.77 9.18
N LYS A 30 -10.35 -33.11 9.33
CA LYS A 30 -10.98 -32.43 8.21
C LYS A 30 -9.92 -31.47 7.71
N GLN A 31 -9.30 -31.80 6.58
CA GLN A 31 -8.51 -30.85 5.80
C GLN A 31 -9.38 -29.60 5.71
N PRO A 32 -8.95 -28.47 6.31
CA PRO A 32 -9.78 -27.28 6.33
C PRO A 32 -10.08 -26.94 4.86
N GLN A 33 -11.37 -26.88 4.54
CA GLN A 33 -11.80 -26.50 3.19
C GLN A 33 -11.11 -25.17 2.86
N PRO A 34 -10.44 -25.05 1.71
CA PRO A 34 -9.75 -23.80 1.37
C PRO A 34 -10.77 -22.67 1.42
N ASN A 35 -10.42 -21.62 2.19
CA ASN A 35 -11.24 -20.44 2.40
C ASN A 35 -11.71 -19.92 1.03
N TRP A 36 -12.97 -19.47 0.93
CA TRP A 36 -13.59 -19.04 -0.32
C TRP A 36 -12.78 -17.95 -1.03
N ALA A 37 -12.06 -17.13 -0.26
CA ALA A 37 -11.19 -16.06 -0.74
C ALA A 37 -9.98 -16.55 -1.56
N PHE A 38 -9.55 -17.80 -1.39
CA PHE A 38 -8.41 -18.39 -2.13
C PHE A 38 -8.85 -19.24 -3.33
N LYS A 39 -10.15 -19.23 -3.67
CA LYS A 39 -10.68 -19.91 -4.85
C LYS A 39 -10.67 -18.94 -6.03
N PRO A 40 -10.41 -19.43 -7.27
CA PRO A 40 -10.55 -18.60 -8.46
C PRO A 40 -11.94 -17.95 -8.54
N VAL A 41 -11.98 -16.67 -8.89
CA VAL A 41 -13.25 -15.95 -9.09
C VAL A 41 -13.94 -16.48 -10.34
N THR A 42 -15.09 -17.10 -10.17
CA THR A 42 -15.94 -17.55 -11.28
C THR A 42 -17.02 -16.52 -11.56
N ARG A 43 -17.28 -16.20 -12.83
CA ARG A 43 -18.38 -15.30 -13.21
C ARG A 43 -19.73 -16.01 -13.02
N PRO A 44 -20.56 -15.61 -12.04
CA PRO A 44 -21.85 -16.27 -11.80
C PRO A 44 -22.86 -15.91 -12.88
N ALA A 45 -23.86 -16.77 -13.06
CA ALA A 45 -25.02 -16.44 -13.88
C ALA A 45 -25.77 -15.26 -13.25
N VAL A 46 -26.13 -14.26 -14.07
CA VAL A 46 -26.84 -13.07 -13.61
C VAL A 46 -28.31 -13.44 -13.35
N PRO A 47 -28.87 -13.15 -12.15
CA PRO A 47 -30.26 -13.45 -11.83
C PRO A 47 -31.24 -12.72 -12.75
N THR A 48 -32.43 -13.31 -12.93
CA THR A 48 -33.57 -12.68 -13.61
C THR A 48 -34.66 -12.40 -12.57
N PRO A 49 -34.61 -11.24 -11.89
CA PRO A 49 -35.59 -10.87 -10.87
C PRO A 49 -36.96 -10.55 -11.49
N LYS A 50 -38.01 -10.53 -10.66
CA LYS A 50 -39.37 -10.20 -11.12
C LYS A 50 -39.45 -8.73 -11.54
N ASN A 51 -38.86 -7.82 -10.76
CA ASN A 51 -38.81 -6.41 -11.07
C ASN A 51 -37.55 -6.07 -11.91
N THR A 52 -37.67 -6.26 -13.22
CA THR A 52 -36.60 -5.91 -14.17
C THR A 52 -36.53 -4.41 -14.45
N ALA A 53 -37.61 -3.65 -14.20
CA ALA A 53 -37.66 -2.20 -14.47
C ALA A 53 -36.79 -1.38 -13.51
N TRP A 54 -36.60 -1.82 -12.27
CA TRP A 54 -35.72 -1.15 -11.31
C TRP A 54 -34.22 -1.41 -11.59
N SER A 55 -33.89 -2.47 -12.32
CA SER A 55 -32.52 -2.92 -12.50
C SER A 55 -31.97 -2.49 -13.86
N THR A 56 -30.95 -1.62 -13.83
CA THR A 56 -30.34 -1.07 -15.05
C THR A 56 -29.04 -1.79 -15.44
N ASN A 57 -28.40 -2.48 -14.50
CA ASN A 57 -27.14 -3.20 -14.72
C ASN A 57 -27.13 -4.58 -14.03
N ALA A 58 -26.11 -5.39 -14.33
CA ALA A 58 -26.01 -6.75 -13.78
C ALA A 58 -25.89 -6.78 -12.24
N ILE A 59 -25.23 -5.79 -11.62
CA ILE A 59 -25.07 -5.70 -10.16
C ILE A 59 -26.43 -5.48 -9.50
N ASP A 60 -27.23 -4.55 -10.02
CA ASP A 60 -28.59 -4.28 -9.51
C ASP A 60 -29.45 -5.55 -9.52
N ARG A 61 -29.29 -6.42 -10.53
CA ARG A 61 -30.03 -7.70 -10.64
C ARG A 61 -29.73 -8.64 -9.46
N PHE A 62 -28.48 -8.70 -9.01
CA PHE A 62 -28.11 -9.47 -7.83
C PHE A 62 -28.74 -8.89 -6.56
N LEU A 63 -28.77 -7.55 -6.44
CA LEU A 63 -29.35 -6.87 -5.28
C LEU A 63 -30.87 -7.08 -5.21
N ILE A 64 -31.60 -6.81 -6.30
CA ILE A 64 -33.05 -6.94 -6.32
C ILE A 64 -33.51 -8.39 -6.16
N ALA A 65 -32.79 -9.37 -6.75
CA ALA A 65 -33.10 -10.78 -6.51
C ALA A 65 -33.02 -11.13 -5.02
N LYS A 66 -32.00 -10.62 -4.31
CA LYS A 66 -31.83 -10.83 -2.87
C LYS A 66 -32.82 -10.05 -2.00
N LEU A 67 -33.37 -8.94 -2.47
CA LEU A 67 -34.47 -8.22 -1.83
C LEU A 67 -35.78 -8.97 -2.01
N GLU A 68 -36.10 -9.41 -3.23
CA GLU A 68 -37.32 -10.17 -3.55
C GLU A 68 -37.39 -11.51 -2.80
N GLU A 69 -36.27 -12.24 -2.71
CA GLU A 69 -36.16 -13.46 -1.89
C GLU A 69 -36.54 -13.21 -0.42
N ARG A 70 -36.32 -12.00 0.09
CA ARG A 70 -36.61 -11.60 1.48
C ARG A 70 -37.94 -10.84 1.62
N GLY A 71 -38.73 -10.72 0.55
CA GLY A 71 -39.97 -9.92 0.56
C GLY A 71 -39.73 -8.42 0.76
N LEU A 72 -38.53 -7.92 0.45
CA LEU A 72 -38.18 -6.51 0.56
C LEU A 72 -38.31 -5.81 -0.79
N SER A 73 -38.61 -4.51 -0.73
CA SER A 73 -38.60 -3.62 -1.90
C SER A 73 -37.47 -2.61 -1.80
N PRO A 74 -36.91 -2.14 -2.92
CA PRO A 74 -35.93 -1.05 -2.91
C PRO A 74 -36.48 0.21 -2.25
N ALA A 75 -35.60 0.96 -1.60
CA ALA A 75 -35.94 2.28 -1.10
C ALA A 75 -36.30 3.22 -2.26
N PRO A 76 -37.19 4.21 -2.04
CA PRO A 76 -37.49 5.22 -3.05
C PRO A 76 -36.22 5.98 -3.46
N SER A 77 -36.21 6.47 -4.70
CA SER A 77 -35.14 7.33 -5.19
C SER A 77 -34.99 8.57 -4.32
N ALA A 78 -33.75 9.01 -4.12
CA ALA A 78 -33.48 10.26 -3.42
C ALA A 78 -34.03 11.46 -4.22
N GLU A 79 -34.55 12.45 -3.49
CA GLU A 79 -34.97 13.74 -4.04
C GLU A 79 -33.82 14.40 -4.83
N PRO A 80 -34.12 15.12 -5.94
CA PRO A 80 -33.10 15.68 -6.84
C PRO A 80 -32.01 16.50 -6.13
N ARG A 81 -32.42 17.40 -5.20
CA ARG A 81 -31.48 18.22 -4.41
C ARG A 81 -30.63 17.38 -3.46
N ALA A 82 -31.21 16.34 -2.85
CA ALA A 82 -30.47 15.43 -1.98
C ALA A 82 -29.46 14.59 -2.77
N LEU A 83 -29.83 14.16 -3.98
CA LEU A 83 -28.95 13.44 -4.88
C LEU A 83 -27.77 14.32 -5.34
N ALA A 84 -28.03 15.57 -5.75
CA ALA A 84 -26.99 16.54 -6.07
C ALA A 84 -25.98 16.65 -4.93
N ARG A 85 -26.48 16.91 -3.70
CA ARG A 85 -25.62 17.06 -2.51
C ARG A 85 -24.78 15.80 -2.24
N ARG A 86 -25.38 14.60 -2.36
CA ARG A 86 -24.66 13.34 -2.15
C ARG A 86 -23.57 13.12 -3.17
N LEU A 87 -23.84 13.35 -4.46
CA LEU A 87 -22.85 13.18 -5.52
C LEU A 87 -21.61 14.05 -5.28
N HIS A 88 -21.80 15.33 -4.96
CA HIS A 88 -20.66 16.24 -4.72
C HIS A 88 -19.87 15.84 -3.46
N PHE A 89 -20.52 15.60 -2.31
CA PHE A 89 -19.76 15.20 -1.12
C PHE A 89 -19.05 13.86 -1.25
N ILE A 90 -19.63 12.89 -1.96
CA ILE A 90 -18.99 11.60 -2.19
C ILE A 90 -17.79 11.76 -3.11
N LEU A 91 -17.96 12.45 -4.24
CA LEU A 91 -16.95 12.50 -5.29
C LEU A 91 -15.86 13.54 -5.03
N THR A 92 -16.22 14.74 -4.56
CA THR A 92 -15.27 15.85 -4.37
C THR A 92 -15.09 16.27 -2.92
N GLY A 93 -15.95 15.80 -2.01
CA GLY A 93 -15.91 16.23 -0.61
C GLY A 93 -16.45 17.65 -0.37
N LEU A 94 -16.94 18.32 -1.42
CA LEU A 94 -17.44 19.68 -1.38
C LEU A 94 -18.97 19.70 -1.61
N PRO A 95 -19.70 20.71 -1.09
CA PRO A 95 -21.10 20.91 -1.45
C PRO A 95 -21.22 21.44 -2.90
N PRO A 96 -22.34 21.18 -3.60
CA PRO A 96 -22.63 21.87 -4.86
C PRO A 96 -22.93 23.35 -4.61
N SER A 97 -22.69 24.19 -5.62
CA SER A 97 -23.24 25.55 -5.65
C SER A 97 -24.77 25.55 -5.79
N PRO A 98 -25.46 26.64 -5.42
CA PRO A 98 -26.88 26.80 -5.70
C PRO A 98 -27.22 26.64 -7.19
N GLU A 99 -26.41 27.23 -8.08
CA GLU A 99 -26.60 27.20 -9.53
C GLU A 99 -26.41 25.78 -10.07
N GLU A 100 -25.37 25.08 -9.61
CA GLU A 100 -25.11 23.68 -9.95
C GLU A 100 -26.25 22.76 -9.53
N THR A 101 -26.81 23.00 -8.33
CA THR A 101 -27.95 22.25 -7.81
C THR A 101 -29.18 22.50 -8.66
N ASP A 102 -29.51 23.76 -8.93
CA ASP A 102 -30.70 24.10 -9.71
C ASP A 102 -30.60 23.63 -11.16
N ALA A 103 -29.41 23.66 -11.76
CA ALA A 103 -29.15 23.06 -13.07
C ALA A 103 -29.39 21.54 -13.05
N PHE A 104 -28.82 20.83 -12.08
CA PHE A 104 -29.04 19.39 -11.95
C PHE A 104 -30.51 19.04 -11.72
N VAL A 105 -31.22 19.79 -10.89
CA VAL A 105 -32.66 19.59 -10.64
C VAL A 105 -33.48 19.77 -11.92
N ARG A 106 -33.15 20.74 -12.77
CA ARG A 106 -33.83 20.94 -14.07
C ARG A 106 -33.53 19.82 -15.06
N GLU A 107 -32.29 19.33 -15.09
CA GLU A 107 -31.87 18.25 -15.98
C GLU A 107 -32.42 16.88 -15.59
N LEU A 108 -32.64 16.67 -14.29
CA LEU A 108 -33.10 15.40 -13.72
C LEU A 108 -34.62 15.20 -13.91
N SER A 109 -35.06 15.03 -15.17
CA SER A 109 -36.42 14.58 -15.51
C SER A 109 -36.52 13.04 -15.49
N ILE A 110 -37.75 12.50 -15.53
CA ILE A 110 -37.99 11.05 -15.55
C ILE A 110 -37.33 10.40 -16.78
N ASP A 111 -37.47 11.03 -17.95
CA ASP A 111 -36.95 10.50 -19.22
C ASP A 111 -35.44 10.70 -19.39
N ASN A 112 -34.82 11.58 -18.61
CA ASN A 112 -33.39 11.93 -18.71
C ASN A 112 -32.57 11.53 -17.47
N ARG A 113 -33.17 10.82 -16.50
CA ARG A 113 -32.57 10.61 -15.17
C ARG A 113 -31.16 9.99 -15.24
N GLN A 114 -31.00 8.93 -16.03
CA GLN A 114 -29.74 8.20 -16.10
C GLN A 114 -28.63 9.05 -16.73
N SER A 115 -28.92 9.72 -17.84
CA SER A 115 -27.96 10.60 -18.52
C SER A 115 -27.60 11.82 -17.67
N ALA A 116 -28.57 12.44 -16.98
CA ALA A 116 -28.32 13.56 -16.09
C ALA A 116 -27.41 13.17 -14.91
N ILE A 117 -27.62 11.99 -14.31
CA ILE A 117 -26.74 11.46 -13.27
C ILE A 117 -25.35 11.15 -13.84
N GLY A 118 -25.28 10.47 -14.98
CA GLY A 118 -24.02 10.14 -15.65
C GLY A 118 -23.17 11.37 -15.94
N ASN A 119 -23.74 12.36 -16.64
CA ASN A 119 -23.07 13.61 -16.96
C ASN A 119 -22.58 14.35 -15.70
N ARG A 120 -23.39 14.36 -14.63
CA ARG A 120 -22.98 14.97 -13.36
C ARG A 120 -21.83 14.21 -12.70
N VAL A 121 -21.87 12.88 -12.70
CA VAL A 121 -20.79 12.04 -12.19
C VAL A 121 -19.51 12.29 -12.98
N ASP A 122 -19.57 12.26 -14.32
CA ASP A 122 -18.42 12.49 -15.19
C ASP A 122 -17.79 13.86 -14.94
N SER A 123 -18.62 14.91 -14.82
CA SER A 123 -18.14 16.26 -14.48
C SER A 123 -17.46 16.32 -13.12
N LEU A 124 -17.92 15.55 -12.13
CA LEU A 124 -17.34 15.53 -10.79
C LEU A 124 -16.06 14.70 -10.74
N LEU A 125 -15.99 13.59 -11.47
CA LEU A 125 -14.77 12.78 -11.64
C LEU A 125 -13.67 13.56 -12.36
N ALA A 126 -14.03 14.44 -13.30
CA ALA A 126 -13.09 15.32 -13.99
C ALA A 126 -12.60 16.52 -13.14
N SER A 127 -13.21 16.77 -11.97
CA SER A 127 -12.81 17.84 -11.07
C SER A 127 -11.48 17.51 -10.39
N PRO A 128 -10.54 18.46 -10.21
CA PRO A 128 -9.30 18.21 -9.45
C PRO A 128 -9.57 17.79 -8.00
N HIS A 129 -10.72 18.19 -7.44
CA HIS A 129 -11.16 17.84 -6.09
C HIS A 129 -11.52 16.36 -5.93
N PHE A 130 -11.77 15.63 -7.03
CA PHE A 130 -11.97 14.19 -6.98
C PHE A 130 -10.72 13.48 -6.44
N GLY A 131 -9.56 13.77 -7.02
CA GLY A 131 -8.29 13.21 -6.59
C GLY A 131 -7.94 13.62 -5.16
N GLU A 132 -8.21 14.86 -4.75
CA GLU A 132 -8.02 15.32 -3.36
C GLU A 132 -8.87 14.50 -2.38
N ARG A 133 -10.15 14.28 -2.72
CA ARG A 133 -11.09 13.51 -1.90
C ARG A 133 -10.70 12.04 -1.81
N PHE A 134 -10.40 11.41 -2.94
CA PHE A 134 -10.14 9.97 -3.00
C PHE A 134 -8.74 9.61 -2.51
N ALA A 135 -7.73 10.45 -2.77
CA ALA A 135 -6.39 10.25 -2.23
C ALA A 135 -6.38 10.20 -0.70
N ARG A 136 -7.26 10.93 -0.01
CA ARG A 136 -7.37 10.89 1.46
C ARG A 136 -7.73 9.47 1.96
N HIS A 137 -8.59 8.75 1.25
CA HIS A 137 -8.94 7.38 1.62
C HIS A 137 -7.75 6.43 1.49
N TRP A 138 -6.93 6.60 0.45
CA TRP A 138 -5.72 5.80 0.28
C TRP A 138 -4.62 6.18 1.28
N GLN A 139 -4.51 7.46 1.62
CA GLN A 139 -3.61 7.94 2.68
C GLN A 139 -3.87 7.21 4.01
N ASP A 140 -5.14 6.98 4.38
CA ASP A 140 -5.49 6.20 5.57
C ASP A 140 -4.97 4.75 5.47
N VAL A 141 -5.06 4.12 4.28
CA VAL A 141 -4.61 2.74 4.02
C VAL A 141 -3.10 2.60 4.17
N VAL A 142 -2.34 3.56 3.64
CA VAL A 142 -0.87 3.54 3.68
C VAL A 142 -0.28 4.27 4.89
N ARG A 143 -1.12 4.67 5.86
CA ARG A 143 -0.71 5.33 7.11
C ARG A 143 0.07 6.62 6.88
N TYR A 144 -0.38 7.41 5.91
CA TYR A 144 0.25 8.68 5.60
C TYR A 144 0.25 9.61 6.82
N ALA A 145 1.43 10.13 7.13
CA ALA A 145 1.65 11.19 8.10
C ALA A 145 2.81 12.07 7.60
N ASP A 146 2.80 13.35 8.00
CA ASP A 146 3.92 14.27 7.73
C ASP A 146 5.09 14.09 8.72
N THR A 147 4.93 13.20 9.71
CA THR A 147 5.90 12.87 10.76
C THR A 147 5.93 11.36 11.02
N HIS A 148 6.90 10.90 11.81
CA HIS A 148 7.00 9.49 12.21
C HIS A 148 6.06 9.06 13.34
N GLY A 149 5.45 10.01 14.08
CA GLY A 149 4.49 9.68 15.15
C GLY A 149 5.10 9.06 16.41
N THR A 150 6.43 9.05 16.54
CA THR A 150 7.18 8.43 17.66
C THR A 150 7.94 9.47 18.48
N GLU A 151 8.01 9.36 19.81
CA GLU A 151 8.80 10.18 20.76
C GLU A 151 9.06 11.66 20.36
N HIS A 152 10.06 11.91 19.51
CA HIS A 152 10.44 13.24 19.00
C HIS A 152 9.51 13.80 17.91
N ASP A 153 8.58 12.98 17.42
CA ASP A 153 7.64 13.21 16.31
C ASP A 153 8.28 13.92 15.11
N ALA A 154 9.43 13.40 14.68
CA ALA A 154 10.21 14.06 13.67
C ALA A 154 9.51 14.08 12.31
N PHE A 155 9.60 15.22 11.63
CA PHE A 155 9.09 15.41 10.29
C PHE A 155 9.71 14.41 9.31
N LEU A 156 8.86 13.86 8.43
CA LEU A 156 9.24 13.09 7.26
C LEU A 156 9.52 14.07 6.11
N PRO A 157 10.79 14.31 5.74
CA PRO A 157 11.09 15.27 4.70
C PRO A 157 10.43 14.87 3.39
N HIS A 158 9.72 15.82 2.78
CA HIS A 158 9.05 15.64 1.50
C HIS A 158 7.89 14.63 1.45
N ALA A 159 7.33 14.18 2.58
CA ALA A 159 6.16 13.30 2.62
C ALA A 159 5.00 13.82 1.74
N TRP A 160 4.74 15.12 1.77
CA TRP A 160 3.73 15.80 0.95
C TRP A 160 3.85 15.50 -0.56
N ARG A 161 5.04 15.17 -1.07
CA ARG A 161 5.21 14.82 -2.49
C ARG A 161 4.53 13.50 -2.84
N TYR A 162 4.48 12.56 -1.90
CA TYR A 162 3.74 11.31 -2.05
C TYR A 162 2.21 11.54 -1.98
N ARG A 163 1.74 12.39 -1.06
CA ARG A 163 0.34 12.84 -1.03
C ARG A 163 -0.07 13.44 -2.38
N ASP A 164 0.73 14.36 -2.90
CA ASP A 164 0.45 15.01 -4.17
C ASP A 164 0.54 14.01 -5.35
N TRP A 165 1.41 13.00 -5.27
CA TRP A 165 1.45 11.89 -6.22
C TRP A 165 0.14 11.09 -6.21
N LEU A 166 -0.43 10.78 -5.03
CA LEU A 166 -1.72 10.09 -4.94
C LEU A 166 -2.84 10.91 -5.59
N ILE A 167 -2.89 12.21 -5.32
CA ILE A 167 -3.90 13.11 -5.91
C ILE A 167 -3.80 13.08 -7.44
N ARG A 168 -2.58 13.17 -7.99
CA ARG A 168 -2.36 13.06 -9.43
C ARG A 168 -2.73 11.69 -9.98
N ALA A 169 -2.42 10.61 -9.26
CA ALA A 169 -2.74 9.25 -9.70
C ALA A 169 -4.26 9.02 -9.82
N TYR A 170 -5.04 9.51 -8.86
CA TYR A 170 -6.50 9.45 -8.92
C TYR A 170 -7.08 10.33 -10.03
N ASN A 171 -6.62 11.59 -10.15
CA ASN A 171 -7.10 12.50 -11.19
C ASN A 171 -6.74 12.05 -12.61
N ALA A 172 -5.64 11.31 -12.77
CA ALA A 172 -5.21 10.74 -14.05
C ALA A 172 -5.86 9.38 -14.37
N ASP A 173 -6.76 8.88 -13.51
CA ASP A 173 -7.35 7.54 -13.60
C ASP A 173 -6.28 6.45 -13.84
N LEU A 174 -5.23 6.47 -13.01
CA LEU A 174 -4.11 5.55 -13.15
C LEU A 174 -4.62 4.09 -13.02
N PRO A 175 -4.37 3.22 -14.01
CA PRO A 175 -4.81 1.83 -13.95
C PRO A 175 -4.30 1.15 -12.67
N TYR A 176 -5.20 0.40 -12.01
CA TYR A 176 -4.91 -0.17 -10.70
C TYR A 176 -3.69 -1.09 -10.70
N ASP A 177 -3.45 -1.84 -11.77
CA ASP A 177 -2.27 -2.69 -11.91
C ASP A 177 -0.97 -1.88 -11.93
N GLN A 178 -0.96 -0.74 -12.62
CA GLN A 178 0.17 0.18 -12.62
C GLN A 178 0.30 0.90 -11.29
N PHE A 179 -0.80 1.30 -10.66
CA PHE A 179 -0.81 1.90 -9.32
C PHE A 179 -0.16 0.99 -8.29
N VAL A 180 -0.53 -0.31 -8.26
CA VAL A 180 0.08 -1.31 -7.36
C VAL A 180 1.54 -1.51 -7.71
N ARG A 181 1.88 -1.65 -8.99
CA ARG A 181 3.28 -1.85 -9.44
C ARG A 181 4.19 -0.70 -9.00
N GLU A 182 3.73 0.54 -9.14
CA GLU A 182 4.49 1.73 -8.73
C GLU A 182 4.68 1.78 -7.20
N HIS A 183 3.68 1.43 -6.39
CA HIS A 183 3.86 1.35 -4.94
C HIS A 183 4.89 0.29 -4.54
N ILE A 184 4.83 -0.91 -5.13
CA ILE A 184 5.68 -2.02 -4.71
C ILE A 184 7.12 -1.87 -5.23
N ALA A 185 7.28 -1.47 -6.50
CA ALA A 185 8.55 -1.54 -7.21
C ALA A 185 8.79 -0.35 -8.16
N GLY A 186 8.23 0.82 -7.83
CA GLY A 186 8.32 2.01 -8.68
C GLY A 186 9.74 2.51 -8.95
N ASP A 187 10.67 2.23 -8.04
CA ASP A 187 12.11 2.50 -8.15
C ASP A 187 12.85 1.50 -9.05
N LEU A 188 12.26 0.34 -9.34
CA LEU A 188 12.81 -0.73 -10.17
C LEU A 188 12.24 -0.74 -11.59
N LEU A 189 11.34 0.19 -11.95
CA LEU A 189 10.76 0.24 -13.28
C LEU A 189 11.76 0.74 -14.31
N GLU A 190 12.03 -0.07 -15.33
CA GLU A 190 12.89 0.30 -16.48
C GLU A 190 12.34 1.51 -17.24
N LYS A 191 11.01 1.63 -17.32
CA LYS A 191 10.30 2.74 -17.98
C LYS A 191 9.41 3.44 -16.95
N PRO A 192 9.98 4.36 -16.15
CA PRO A 192 9.19 5.08 -15.16
C PRO A 192 8.21 6.03 -15.82
N ARG A 193 7.09 6.28 -15.14
CA ARG A 193 6.10 7.29 -15.50
C ARG A 193 6.58 8.67 -15.09
N TRP A 194 6.44 9.63 -15.98
CA TRP A 194 6.80 11.02 -15.76
C TRP A 194 5.55 11.91 -15.83
N ALA A 195 5.46 12.89 -14.94
CA ALA A 195 4.47 13.95 -14.98
C ALA A 195 5.03 15.19 -14.29
N ASP A 196 4.73 16.37 -14.80
CA ASP A 196 5.21 17.67 -14.28
C ASP A 196 6.74 17.76 -14.13
N GLY A 197 7.47 17.07 -15.00
CA GLY A 197 8.94 16.98 -14.94
C GLY A 197 9.47 16.19 -13.73
N LEU A 198 8.64 15.34 -13.11
CA LEU A 198 8.99 14.50 -11.96
C LEU A 198 8.80 13.01 -12.27
N ASN A 199 9.69 12.17 -11.76
CA ASN A 199 9.57 10.71 -11.80
C ASN A 199 8.48 10.25 -10.83
N GLN A 200 7.29 9.97 -11.37
CA GLN A 200 6.12 9.58 -10.58
C GLN A 200 6.23 8.14 -10.09
N SER A 201 6.82 7.23 -10.86
CA SER A 201 6.99 5.84 -10.40
C SER A 201 7.90 5.75 -9.19
N LEU A 202 9.02 6.48 -9.19
CA LEU A 202 9.91 6.55 -8.04
C LEU A 202 9.21 7.17 -6.82
N LEU A 203 8.43 8.23 -7.02
CA LEU A 203 7.63 8.87 -5.96
C LEU A 203 6.66 7.91 -5.28
N ALA A 204 6.02 7.02 -6.03
CA ALA A 204 5.07 6.05 -5.48
C ALA A 204 5.71 5.14 -4.43
N SER A 205 6.95 4.71 -4.66
CA SER A 205 7.71 3.86 -3.73
C SER A 205 8.06 4.53 -2.39
N ALA A 206 7.91 5.86 -2.28
CA ALA A 206 8.18 6.59 -1.04
C ALA A 206 7.26 6.15 0.13
N TRP A 207 6.11 5.55 -0.17
CA TRP A 207 5.17 5.07 0.85
C TRP A 207 5.78 4.02 1.81
N TRP A 208 6.80 3.29 1.37
CA TRP A 208 7.55 2.35 2.22
C TRP A 208 8.22 3.02 3.44
N ARG A 209 8.29 4.36 3.44
CA ARG A 209 8.80 5.17 4.55
C ARG A 209 7.71 5.67 5.50
N LEU A 210 6.43 5.48 5.17
CA LEU A 210 5.27 5.80 6.01
C LEU A 210 5.08 4.72 7.09
N VAL A 211 6.12 4.55 7.91
CA VAL A 211 6.19 3.57 8.99
C VAL A 211 6.73 4.24 10.25
N GLU A 212 6.44 3.60 11.37
CA GLU A 212 7.01 3.94 12.66
C GLU A 212 8.55 3.89 12.56
N PHE A 213 9.23 4.92 13.08
CA PHE A 213 10.68 5.00 13.07
C PHE A 213 11.24 5.90 14.18
N ASN A 214 11.98 5.32 15.10
CA ASN A 214 12.74 6.05 16.10
C ASN A 214 14.08 6.55 15.50
N GLN A 215 14.35 7.86 15.62
CA GLN A 215 15.57 8.48 15.12
C GLN A 215 16.78 8.27 16.03
N THR A 216 16.55 7.96 17.31
CA THR A 216 17.59 7.76 18.32
C THR A 216 17.37 6.44 19.06
N PRO A 217 17.35 5.29 18.34
CA PRO A 217 17.07 4.01 18.97
C PRO A 217 18.23 3.58 19.87
N VAL A 218 17.91 3.12 21.08
CA VAL A 218 18.89 2.49 21.99
C VAL A 218 19.21 1.04 21.58
N ASP A 219 18.29 0.38 20.87
CA ASP A 219 18.47 -0.91 20.22
C ASP A 219 18.23 -0.78 18.71
N VAL A 220 19.32 -0.62 17.97
CA VAL A 220 19.28 -0.44 16.51
C VAL A 220 18.68 -1.66 15.81
N LYS A 221 18.91 -2.88 16.34
CA LYS A 221 18.38 -4.10 15.69
C LYS A 221 16.90 -4.27 15.98
N GLY A 222 16.47 -3.96 17.20
CA GLY A 222 15.05 -3.90 17.56
C GLY A 222 14.29 -2.92 16.67
N GLU A 223 14.85 -1.74 16.43
CA GLU A 223 14.27 -0.72 15.54
C GLU A 223 14.12 -1.23 14.10
N GLU A 224 15.15 -1.88 13.53
CA GLU A 224 15.06 -2.50 12.20
C GLU A 224 13.92 -3.52 12.12
N VAL A 225 13.74 -4.34 13.16
CA VAL A 225 12.63 -5.31 13.23
C VAL A 225 11.27 -4.62 13.24
N ILE A 226 11.10 -3.53 14.00
CA ILE A 226 9.85 -2.76 14.07
C ILE A 226 9.52 -2.14 12.72
N VAL A 227 10.51 -1.52 12.06
CA VAL A 227 10.35 -0.88 10.75
C VAL A 227 9.93 -1.91 9.70
N VAL A 228 10.65 -3.03 9.59
CA VAL A 228 10.37 -4.05 8.57
C VAL A 228 9.04 -4.75 8.83
N ASP A 229 8.69 -5.06 10.09
CA ASP A 229 7.37 -5.62 10.42
C ASP A 229 6.24 -4.65 10.08
N SER A 230 6.43 -3.35 10.35
CA SER A 230 5.47 -2.31 9.97
C SER A 230 5.25 -2.22 8.46
N GLN A 231 6.31 -2.38 7.67
CA GLN A 231 6.23 -2.43 6.20
C GLN A 231 5.46 -3.67 5.72
N ILE A 232 5.73 -4.85 6.28
CA ILE A 232 4.99 -6.08 5.96
C ILE A 232 3.51 -5.91 6.30
N ASP A 233 3.22 -5.41 7.49
CA ASP A 233 1.85 -5.23 7.99
C ASP A 233 1.06 -4.24 7.11
N ALA A 234 1.67 -3.11 6.74
CA ALA A 234 1.05 -2.12 5.87
C ALA A 234 0.83 -2.68 4.46
N MET A 235 1.83 -3.31 3.85
CA MET A 235 1.73 -3.88 2.51
C MET A 235 0.71 -5.01 2.42
N SER A 236 0.75 -5.96 3.35
CA SER A 236 -0.14 -7.11 3.28
C SER A 236 -1.59 -6.71 3.47
N LYS A 237 -1.87 -5.74 4.36
CA LYS A 237 -3.23 -5.23 4.55
C LYS A 237 -3.69 -4.39 3.36
N ALA A 238 -2.84 -3.51 2.82
CA ALA A 238 -3.19 -2.61 1.74
C ALA A 238 -3.44 -3.33 0.40
N PHE A 239 -2.59 -4.31 0.05
CA PHE A 239 -2.59 -4.91 -1.28
C PHE A 239 -3.12 -6.33 -1.32
N LEU A 240 -2.97 -7.09 -0.23
CA LEU A 240 -3.44 -8.48 -0.18
C LEU A 240 -4.76 -8.61 0.61
N GLY A 241 -5.10 -7.62 1.44
CA GLY A 241 -6.21 -7.74 2.39
C GLY A 241 -5.97 -8.79 3.47
N LEU A 242 -4.70 -9.10 3.78
CA LEU A 242 -4.28 -10.17 4.69
C LEU A 242 -3.44 -9.64 5.86
N THR A 243 -3.59 -10.26 7.02
CA THR A 243 -2.82 -9.95 8.24
C THR A 243 -1.55 -10.80 8.35
N VAL A 244 -0.63 -10.65 7.40
CA VAL A 244 0.58 -11.48 7.32
C VAL A 244 1.44 -11.38 8.59
N SER A 245 1.47 -10.24 9.29
CA SER A 245 2.26 -10.07 10.53
C SER A 245 1.83 -11.00 11.68
N CYS A 246 0.63 -11.59 11.65
CA CYS A 246 0.30 -12.65 12.62
C CYS A 246 1.19 -13.90 12.45
N ALA A 247 1.75 -14.11 11.25
CA ALA A 247 2.65 -15.21 10.97
C ALA A 247 4.07 -15.02 11.54
N ARG A 248 4.37 -13.88 12.16
CA ARG A 248 5.69 -13.54 12.71
C ARG A 248 6.17 -14.56 13.74
N CYS A 249 5.30 -14.98 14.65
CA CYS A 249 5.67 -15.84 15.79
C CYS A 249 5.24 -17.30 15.62
N HIS A 250 4.27 -17.57 14.76
CA HIS A 250 3.71 -18.89 14.49
C HIS A 250 3.03 -18.89 13.12
N ASP A 251 2.71 -20.04 12.52
CA ASP A 251 1.90 -20.06 11.29
C ASP A 251 0.56 -19.34 11.52
N HIS A 252 0.12 -18.59 10.53
CA HIS A 252 -1.07 -17.74 10.65
C HIS A 252 -2.31 -18.56 11.08
N LYS A 253 -3.10 -18.03 12.01
CA LYS A 253 -4.16 -18.78 12.70
C LYS A 253 -5.27 -19.30 11.78
N PHE A 254 -5.60 -18.56 10.72
CA PHE A 254 -6.75 -18.83 9.85
C PHE A 254 -6.38 -18.97 8.38
N ASP A 255 -5.55 -18.06 7.88
CA ASP A 255 -5.05 -18.08 6.51
C ASP A 255 -3.84 -19.00 6.30
N PRO A 256 -3.64 -19.54 5.08
CA PRO A 256 -2.55 -20.45 4.75
C PRO A 256 -1.23 -19.69 4.53
N ILE A 257 -0.78 -18.98 5.56
CA ILE A 257 0.47 -18.20 5.57
C ILE A 257 1.36 -18.81 6.64
N SER A 258 2.47 -19.40 6.23
CA SER A 258 3.43 -19.98 7.16
C SER A 258 4.32 -18.90 7.77
N GLN A 259 4.92 -19.21 8.93
CA GLN A 259 5.98 -18.38 9.50
C GLN A 259 7.17 -18.23 8.54
N ARG A 260 7.43 -19.25 7.71
CA ARG A 260 8.45 -19.18 6.65
C ARG A 260 8.12 -18.09 5.63
N ASP A 261 6.86 -17.92 5.25
CA ASP A 261 6.44 -16.88 4.30
C ASP A 261 6.66 -15.48 4.88
N PHE A 262 6.33 -15.28 6.16
CA PHE A 262 6.63 -14.03 6.87
C PHE A 262 8.13 -13.72 6.86
N HIS A 263 8.97 -14.68 7.25
CA HIS A 263 10.42 -14.44 7.28
C HIS A 263 11.05 -14.30 5.89
N GLY A 264 10.42 -14.88 4.85
CA GLY A 264 10.77 -14.64 3.45
C GLY A 264 10.56 -13.18 3.05
N LEU A 265 9.39 -12.62 3.37
CA LEU A 265 9.10 -11.19 3.15
C LEU A 265 10.02 -10.29 3.98
N TYR A 266 10.25 -10.64 5.24
CA TYR A 266 11.18 -9.92 6.10
C TYR A 266 12.58 -9.86 5.48
N SER A 267 13.07 -10.97 4.94
CA SER A 267 14.40 -11.03 4.31
C SER A 267 14.51 -10.13 3.08
N ILE A 268 13.44 -10.02 2.28
CA ILE A 268 13.39 -9.12 1.13
C ILE A 268 13.47 -7.67 1.60
N LEU A 269 12.58 -7.26 2.52
CA LEU A 269 12.47 -5.87 2.96
C LEU A 269 13.67 -5.41 3.79
N ALA A 270 14.19 -6.26 4.68
CA ALA A 270 15.41 -5.98 5.44
C ALA A 270 16.66 -5.86 4.54
N SER A 271 16.61 -6.39 3.31
CA SER A 271 17.68 -6.25 2.31
C SER A 271 17.56 -4.99 1.45
N THR A 272 16.53 -4.15 1.68
CA THR A 272 16.37 -2.87 0.96
C THR A 272 17.15 -1.75 1.65
N ARG A 273 17.36 -0.63 0.93
CA ARG A 273 18.00 0.57 1.49
C ARG A 273 17.17 1.81 1.20
N THR A 274 16.85 2.54 2.26
CA THR A 274 16.24 3.87 2.16
C THR A 274 17.26 4.89 1.66
N SER A 275 16.88 5.71 0.68
CA SER A 275 17.72 6.80 0.21
C SER A 275 16.87 8.00 -0.22
N MET A 276 17.40 9.21 -0.03
CA MET A 276 16.84 10.40 -0.67
C MET A 276 17.26 10.41 -2.14
N ARG A 277 16.28 10.52 -3.04
CA ARG A 277 16.49 10.47 -4.48
C ARG A 277 15.98 11.76 -5.12
N VAL A 278 16.70 12.21 -6.15
CA VAL A 278 16.27 13.35 -6.96
C VAL A 278 15.20 12.87 -7.94
N LEU A 279 14.10 13.62 -8.02
CA LEU A 279 12.91 13.24 -8.78
C LEU A 279 12.81 13.98 -10.12
N ASP A 280 13.53 15.09 -10.26
CA ASP A 280 13.48 15.92 -11.46
C ASP A 280 13.89 15.14 -12.71
N ALA A 281 13.25 15.47 -13.82
CA ALA A 281 13.56 14.91 -15.12
C ALA A 281 15.04 15.18 -15.50
N PRO A 282 15.70 14.24 -16.20
CA PRO A 282 17.11 14.40 -16.58
C PRO A 282 17.38 15.72 -17.31
N GLU A 283 16.45 16.17 -18.15
CA GLU A 283 16.57 17.43 -18.89
C GLU A 283 16.70 18.63 -17.95
N LYS A 284 15.93 18.63 -16.84
CA LYS A 284 15.98 19.68 -15.82
C LYS A 284 17.24 19.56 -14.97
N LEU A 285 17.68 18.34 -14.65
CA LEU A 285 18.89 18.11 -13.87
C LEU A 285 20.15 18.57 -14.59
N HIS A 286 20.21 18.32 -15.89
CA HIS A 286 21.39 18.58 -16.71
C HIS A 286 21.36 19.94 -17.43
N ALA A 287 20.30 20.73 -17.25
CA ALA A 287 20.10 22.02 -17.92
C ALA A 287 21.25 23.01 -17.73
N HIS A 288 21.96 22.93 -16.59
CA HIS A 288 23.01 23.87 -16.22
C HIS A 288 24.40 23.24 -16.08
N ASP A 289 24.58 21.97 -16.46
CA ASP A 289 25.83 21.25 -16.22
C ASP A 289 27.04 21.93 -16.84
N ALA A 290 26.93 22.38 -18.10
CA ALA A 290 28.01 23.08 -18.79
C ALA A 290 28.37 24.40 -18.11
N ALA A 291 27.37 25.17 -17.67
CA ALA A 291 27.57 26.43 -16.97
C ALA A 291 28.21 26.20 -15.59
N LEU A 292 27.74 25.20 -14.84
CA LEU A 292 28.30 24.82 -13.56
C LEU A 292 29.73 24.29 -13.69
N ALA A 293 30.04 23.51 -14.73
CA ALA A 293 31.39 23.03 -14.99
C ALA A 293 32.36 24.18 -15.27
N LYS A 294 31.95 25.16 -16.08
CA LYS A 294 32.72 26.38 -16.35
C LYS A 294 32.94 27.19 -15.07
N LEU A 295 31.85 27.50 -14.34
CA LEU A 295 31.91 28.29 -13.12
C LEU A 295 32.78 27.62 -12.05
N LYS A 296 32.70 26.29 -11.92
CA LYS A 296 33.56 25.52 -11.01
C LYS A 296 35.04 25.67 -11.35
N ALA A 297 35.39 25.69 -12.64
CA ALA A 297 36.78 25.90 -13.08
C ALA A 297 37.26 27.33 -12.74
N GLU A 298 36.42 28.34 -13.00
CA GLU A 298 36.71 29.74 -12.68
C GLU A 298 36.88 29.96 -11.17
N ILE A 299 35.96 29.44 -10.35
CA ILE A 299 36.04 29.51 -8.88
C ILE A 299 37.31 28.82 -8.38
N ARG A 300 37.65 27.64 -8.91
CA ARG A 300 38.88 26.94 -8.52
C ARG A 300 40.14 27.73 -8.87
N ALA A 301 40.17 28.38 -10.03
CA ALA A 301 41.30 29.21 -10.44
C ALA A 301 41.47 30.43 -9.52
N GLU A 302 40.38 31.14 -9.22
CA GLU A 302 40.41 32.30 -8.33
C GLU A 302 40.76 31.90 -6.88
N LEU A 303 40.16 30.83 -6.35
CA LEU A 303 40.52 30.30 -5.02
C LEU A 303 42.00 29.91 -4.94
N ALA A 304 42.52 29.23 -5.96
CA ALA A 304 43.94 28.87 -6.00
C ALA A 304 44.84 30.11 -6.05
N ALA A 305 44.46 31.15 -6.79
CA ALA A 305 45.20 32.42 -6.84
C ALA A 305 45.21 33.10 -5.46
N ARG A 306 44.05 33.18 -4.79
CA ARG A 306 43.91 33.74 -3.44
C ARG A 306 44.72 32.96 -2.40
N TRP A 307 44.66 31.64 -2.44
CA TRP A 307 45.45 30.80 -1.52
C TRP A 307 46.94 30.99 -1.73
N LYS A 308 47.43 31.07 -2.98
CA LYS A 308 48.85 31.35 -3.25
C LYS A 308 49.31 32.69 -2.66
N GLN A 309 48.50 33.74 -2.74
CA GLN A 309 48.81 35.03 -2.11
C GLN A 309 48.81 34.94 -0.58
N GLN A 310 47.97 34.08 0.00
CA GLN A 310 47.88 33.91 1.44
C GLN A 310 48.98 33.00 2.00
N ILE A 311 49.54 32.08 1.21
CA ILE A 311 50.61 31.14 1.64
C ILE A 311 51.79 31.88 2.28
N GLU A 312 52.16 33.06 1.78
CA GLU A 312 53.23 33.86 2.38
C GLU A 312 52.94 34.30 3.83
N ARG A 313 51.66 34.37 4.19
CA ARG A 313 51.18 34.72 5.55
C ARG A 313 50.94 33.50 6.43
N TRP A 314 50.93 32.28 5.86
CA TRP A 314 50.63 31.06 6.59
C TRP A 314 51.69 30.72 7.66
N PRO A 315 53.01 30.88 7.46
CA PRO A 315 53.99 30.63 8.51
C PRO A 315 53.73 31.47 9.77
N ALA A 316 53.35 32.73 9.61
CA ALA A 316 52.98 33.60 10.73
C ALA A 316 51.65 33.15 11.37
N ALA A 317 50.64 32.83 10.56
CA ALA A 317 49.32 32.41 11.04
C ALA A 317 49.33 31.01 11.71
N LEU A 318 50.26 30.14 11.34
CA LEU A 318 50.43 28.77 11.87
C LEU A 318 51.53 28.69 12.94
N SER A 319 52.10 29.82 13.35
CA SER A 319 53.15 29.88 14.37
C SER A 319 52.73 29.25 15.70
N PHE A 320 51.43 29.28 16.04
CA PHE A 320 50.88 28.61 17.23
C PHE A 320 50.93 27.07 17.19
N LEU A 321 51.15 26.47 16.01
CA LEU A 321 51.35 25.02 15.85
C LEU A 321 52.83 24.62 15.93
N SER A 322 53.74 25.59 15.86
CA SER A 322 55.15 25.29 16.14
C SER A 322 55.27 24.98 17.62
N PRO A 323 55.84 23.83 18.01
CA PRO A 323 56.14 23.57 19.41
C PRO A 323 57.25 24.54 19.79
N THR A 324 56.89 25.71 20.31
CA THR A 324 57.83 26.53 21.08
C THR A 324 58.34 25.62 22.18
N GLY A 325 59.65 25.42 22.19
CA GLY A 325 60.34 24.41 22.97
C GLY A 325 59.81 24.32 24.39
N GLY A 326 59.71 23.08 24.87
CA GLY A 326 59.73 22.84 26.30
C GLY A 326 60.96 23.52 26.88
N GLU A 327 60.73 24.59 27.62
CA GLU A 327 61.37 24.82 28.90
C GLU A 327 60.51 24.02 29.89
N GLY A 328 61.02 23.03 30.61
CA GLY A 328 62.13 23.16 31.55
C GLY A 328 61.53 23.01 32.94
#